data_AF-A0A7Z9G6V2-F1
#
_entry.id   AF-A0A7Z9G6V2-F1
#
_cell.length_a   1.000
_cell.length_b   1.000
_cell.length_c   1.000
_cell.angle_alpha   90.00
_cell.angle_beta   90.00
_cell.angle_gamma   90.00
#
_symmetry.space_group_name_H-M   'P 1'
#
loop_
_entity.id
_entity.type
_entity.pdbx_description
1 polymer ?
#
loop_
_entity_poly.entity_id
_entity_poly.type
_entity_poly.pdbx_seq_one_letter_code
_entity_poly.pdbx_strand_id
1 'polypeptide(L)'
;MHHLFFTTPMLIIALGTGCGGDEPAPPGPSSVRKVAAPVKKSAGYGPGEVKEFVSADKPTLIMSQSQSVKRNGKMIPGPAKMVLWQQNDSGWSYHIVEDPMSNVFHKAMPWGDNQLITIAGDKAAVRTWSLSEGKWSRKSRQLSSS
;
A
#
# COMPACT_ATOMS: atom_id res chain seq x y z
N MET A 1 37.69 -44.81 -43.35
CA MET A 1 38.36 -43.63 -43.92
C MET A 1 37.32 -42.52 -44.04
N HIS A 2 37.57 -41.41 -43.36
CA HIS A 2 37.23 -40.04 -43.75
C HIS A 2 35.74 -39.62 -43.94
N HIS A 3 35.27 -38.91 -42.90
CA HIS A 3 34.47 -37.67 -42.87
C HIS A 3 32.95 -37.66 -43.07
N LEU A 4 32.27 -37.45 -41.93
CA LEU A 4 30.96 -36.80 -41.78
C LEU A 4 30.99 -35.34 -42.28
N PHE A 5 29.91 -34.88 -42.90
CA PHE A 5 29.51 -33.47 -42.90
C PHE A 5 27.99 -33.35 -42.69
N PHE A 6 27.61 -33.12 -41.43
CA PHE A 6 26.32 -32.58 -41.02
C PHE A 6 26.44 -31.06 -41.06
N THR A 7 25.82 -30.39 -42.03
CA THR A 7 25.73 -28.92 -42.08
C THR A 7 24.45 -28.46 -41.38
N THR A 8 24.53 -28.28 -40.07
CA THR A 8 23.52 -27.58 -39.27
C THR A 8 23.78 -26.07 -39.35
N PRO A 9 22.79 -25.22 -39.61
CA PRO A 9 22.98 -23.77 -39.56
C PRO A 9 23.24 -23.33 -38.11
N MET A 10 24.41 -22.74 -37.90
CA MET A 10 24.87 -22.16 -36.65
C MET A 10 24.12 -20.85 -36.38
N LEU A 11 23.20 -20.86 -35.40
CA LEU A 11 22.58 -19.66 -34.86
C LEU A 11 23.61 -18.94 -33.96
N ILE A 12 24.21 -17.87 -34.48
CA ILE A 12 25.09 -16.98 -33.72
C ILE A 12 24.23 -16.01 -32.91
N ILE A 13 24.21 -16.17 -31.58
CA ILE A 13 23.68 -15.16 -30.66
C ILE A 13 24.79 -14.12 -30.45
N ALA A 14 24.63 -12.94 -31.04
CA ALA A 14 25.52 -11.80 -30.83
C ALA A 14 25.28 -11.22 -29.43
N LEU A 15 26.32 -11.30 -28.59
CA LEU A 15 26.45 -10.56 -27.33
C LEU A 15 26.65 -9.07 -27.66
N GLY A 16 25.60 -8.27 -27.47
CA GLY A 16 25.68 -6.82 -27.55
C GLY A 16 26.17 -6.22 -26.23
N THR A 17 27.49 -6.08 -26.08
CA THR A 17 28.10 -5.09 -25.17
C THR A 17 27.99 -3.72 -25.82
N GLY A 18 26.91 -2.99 -25.53
CA GLY A 18 26.73 -1.60 -25.93
C GLY A 18 27.29 -0.64 -24.87
N CYS A 19 28.60 -0.37 -24.95
CA CYS A 19 29.17 0.90 -24.49
C CYS A 19 29.36 1.74 -25.76
N GLY A 20 28.53 2.77 -25.93
CA GLY A 20 28.58 3.68 -27.06
C GLY A 20 28.24 5.08 -26.57
N GLY A 21 29.23 5.95 -26.57
CA GLY A 21 29.10 7.38 -26.26
C GLY A 21 28.70 8.22 -27.48
N ASP A 22 28.25 9.44 -27.12
CA ASP A 22 27.95 10.67 -27.87
C ASP A 22 26.80 10.68 -28.91
N GLU A 23 25.84 11.62 -28.95
CA GLU A 23 25.14 12.57 -28.05
C GLU A 23 23.95 13.11 -28.91
N PRO A 24 22.78 13.44 -28.33
CA PRO A 24 22.18 14.74 -28.67
C PRO A 24 21.89 15.54 -27.41
N ALA A 25 22.23 16.83 -27.46
CA ALA A 25 22.18 17.76 -26.35
C ALA A 25 20.84 17.67 -25.57
N PRO A 26 20.88 17.55 -24.23
CA PRO A 26 19.66 17.55 -23.45
C PRO A 26 18.96 18.91 -23.60
N PRO A 27 17.61 18.95 -23.67
CA PRO A 27 16.87 20.20 -23.70
C PRO A 27 17.26 21.04 -22.48
N GLY A 28 17.52 22.33 -22.72
CA GLY A 28 17.91 23.31 -21.70
C GLY A 28 16.96 23.32 -20.49
N PRO A 29 17.37 23.92 -19.37
CA PRO A 29 16.69 23.77 -18.09
C PRO A 29 15.22 24.17 -18.23
N SER A 30 14.35 23.17 -18.32
CA SER A 30 12.96 23.34 -18.02
C SER A 30 12.94 23.76 -16.57
N SER A 31 12.67 25.05 -16.34
CA SER A 31 12.44 25.63 -15.03
C SER A 31 11.55 24.68 -14.26
N VAL A 32 12.17 23.86 -13.40
CA VAL A 32 11.44 23.11 -12.39
C VAL A 32 10.82 24.20 -11.58
N ARG A 33 9.51 24.42 -11.79
CA ARG A 33 8.70 25.25 -10.93
C ARG A 33 9.05 24.80 -9.52
N LYS A 34 9.82 25.64 -8.82
CA LYS A 34 10.31 25.38 -7.48
C LYS A 34 9.07 25.00 -6.68
N VAL A 35 8.94 23.72 -6.37
CA VAL A 35 7.84 23.23 -5.54
C VAL A 35 7.93 24.07 -4.28
N ALA A 36 6.82 24.75 -3.97
CA ALA A 36 6.76 25.76 -2.95
C ALA A 36 7.40 25.25 -1.64
N ALA A 37 8.05 26.17 -0.93
CA ALA A 37 8.65 26.00 0.38
C ALA A 37 7.81 25.10 1.31
N PRO A 38 8.45 24.37 2.25
CA PRO A 38 7.78 23.43 3.13
C PRO A 38 6.53 24.06 3.74
N VAL A 39 5.39 23.41 3.51
CA VAL A 39 4.15 23.69 4.22
C VAL A 39 4.53 23.77 5.71
N LYS A 40 4.29 24.93 6.33
CA LYS A 40 4.47 25.13 7.78
C LYS A 40 3.92 23.90 8.48
N LYS A 41 4.71 23.27 9.38
CA LYS A 41 4.28 22.13 10.21
C LYS A 41 2.82 22.36 10.61
N SER A 42 1.89 21.66 9.98
CA SER A 42 0.51 21.69 10.42
C SER A 42 0.53 21.08 11.81
N ALA A 43 0.14 21.88 12.79
CA ALA A 43 -0.12 21.38 14.12
C ALA A 43 -1.15 20.26 13.99
N GLY A 44 -0.89 19.10 14.61
CA GLY A 44 -1.93 18.12 14.89
C GLY A 44 -1.99 16.87 14.03
N TYR A 45 -0.88 16.31 13.55
CA TYR A 45 -0.88 14.91 13.11
C TYR A 45 -0.63 14.00 14.31
N GLY A 46 -1.61 13.20 14.69
CA GLY A 46 -1.50 12.28 15.83
C GLY A 46 -2.69 11.33 15.93
N PRO A 47 -2.57 10.28 16.77
CA PRO A 47 -3.69 9.44 17.12
C PRO A 47 -4.79 10.29 17.77
N GLY A 48 -5.96 10.37 17.15
CA GLY A 48 -7.12 11.06 17.73
C GLY A 48 -8.01 10.12 18.55
N GLU A 49 -9.24 10.55 18.86
CA GLU A 49 -10.37 9.68 19.22
C GLU A 49 -11.36 9.56 18.02
N VAL A 50 -11.71 8.35 17.55
CA VAL A 50 -12.72 8.18 16.48
C VAL A 50 -14.07 8.01 17.17
N LYS A 51 -14.95 9.00 17.06
CA LYS A 51 -16.34 8.83 17.47
C LYS A 51 -17.22 8.33 16.33
N GLU A 52 -16.85 8.72 15.11
CA GLU A 52 -17.55 8.39 13.88
C GLU A 52 -16.52 8.10 12.79
N PHE A 53 -16.72 7.03 12.02
CA PHE A 53 -15.78 6.55 11.01
C PHE A 53 -15.84 7.37 9.71
N VAL A 54 -17.03 7.73 9.25
CA VAL A 54 -17.24 8.62 8.10
C VAL A 54 -18.23 9.68 8.54
N SER A 55 -17.79 10.93 8.67
CA SER A 55 -18.72 12.02 8.87
C SER A 55 -19.21 12.54 7.51
N ALA A 56 -20.46 12.99 7.47
CA ALA A 56 -21.08 13.47 6.23
C ALA A 56 -20.44 14.79 5.74
N ASP A 57 -19.82 15.55 6.65
CA ASP A 57 -19.33 16.90 6.43
C ASP A 57 -17.80 17.00 6.27
N LYS A 58 -17.04 15.97 6.66
CA LYS A 58 -15.57 16.00 6.62
C LYS A 58 -14.97 14.81 5.86
N PRO A 59 -13.99 15.04 4.97
CA PRO A 59 -13.32 13.97 4.26
C PRO A 59 -12.67 12.95 5.20
N THR A 60 -12.82 11.67 4.84
CA THR A 60 -12.10 10.55 5.46
C THR A 60 -11.30 9.80 4.40
N LEU A 61 -10.01 9.56 4.65
CA LEU A 61 -9.16 8.72 3.81
C LEU A 61 -8.88 7.39 4.49
N ILE A 62 -9.05 6.30 3.75
CA ILE A 62 -8.80 4.94 4.22
C ILE A 62 -7.55 4.43 3.52
N MET A 63 -6.50 4.13 4.29
CA MET A 63 -5.23 3.68 3.75
C MET A 63 -4.87 2.30 4.29
N SER A 64 -4.90 1.29 3.41
CA SER A 64 -4.39 -0.05 3.72
C SER A 64 -2.86 -0.07 3.57
N GLN A 65 -2.18 -0.63 4.55
CA GLN A 65 -0.73 -0.71 4.61
C GLN A 65 -0.29 -2.12 5.00
N SER A 66 0.70 -2.65 4.27
CA SER A 66 1.51 -3.75 4.77
C SER A 66 2.53 -3.21 5.76
N GLN A 67 2.79 -3.94 6.84
CA GLN A 67 3.87 -3.63 7.76
C GLN A 67 4.70 -4.87 8.06
N SER A 68 5.93 -4.64 8.51
CA SER A 68 6.85 -5.70 8.92
C SER A 68 7.27 -5.48 10.37
N VAL A 69 7.43 -6.57 11.11
CA VAL A 69 7.91 -6.58 12.49
C VAL A 69 9.23 -7.33 12.58
N LYS A 70 10.09 -6.94 13.52
CA LYS A 70 11.35 -7.64 13.77
C LYS A 70 11.10 -8.79 14.74
N ARG A 71 11.44 -10.02 14.35
CA ARG A 71 11.40 -11.22 15.20
C ARG A 71 12.71 -11.99 15.04
N ASN A 72 13.41 -12.23 16.14
CA ASN A 72 14.70 -12.93 16.16
C ASN A 72 15.71 -12.35 15.15
N GLY A 73 15.83 -11.02 15.11
CA GLY A 73 16.74 -10.32 14.19
C GLY A 73 16.27 -10.22 12.75
N LYS A 74 15.23 -10.95 12.33
CA LYS A 74 14.70 -10.95 10.96
C LYS A 74 13.45 -10.09 10.84
N MET A 75 13.29 -9.41 9.71
CA MET A 75 12.03 -8.74 9.35
C MET A 75 11.06 -9.77 8.82
N ILE A 76 9.86 -9.84 9.40
CA ILE A 76 8.77 -10.72 8.97
C ILE A 76 7.50 -9.89 8.76
N PRO A 77 6.52 -10.35 7.98
CA PRO A 77 5.23 -9.68 7.89
C PRO A 77 4.60 -9.49 9.28
N GLY A 78 4.15 -8.28 9.56
CA GLY A 78 3.41 -7.92 10.77
C GLY A 78 1.90 -8.04 10.57
N PRO A 79 1.09 -7.66 11.58
CA PRO A 79 -0.36 -7.55 11.44
C PRO A 79 -0.76 -6.65 10.27
N ALA A 80 -1.86 -6.94 9.59
CA ALA A 80 -2.39 -6.02 8.58
C ALA A 80 -2.75 -4.70 9.23
N LYS A 81 -2.39 -3.57 8.60
CA LYS A 81 -2.61 -2.23 9.16
C LYS A 81 -3.47 -1.40 8.23
N MET A 82 -4.43 -0.69 8.81
CA MET A 82 -5.22 0.32 8.14
C MET A 82 -5.08 1.62 8.92
N VAL A 83 -4.90 2.72 8.20
CA VAL A 83 -4.88 4.06 8.78
C VAL A 83 -6.05 4.85 8.21
N LEU A 84 -6.85 5.36 9.12
CA LEU A 84 -8.00 6.21 8.84
C LEU A 84 -7.56 7.64 9.12
N TRP A 85 -7.46 8.46 8.09
CA TRP A 85 -7.19 9.89 8.24
C TRP A 85 -8.50 10.64 8.17
N GLN A 86 -8.75 11.48 9.16
CA GLN A 86 -9.98 12.25 9.27
C GLN A 86 -9.62 13.73 9.35
N GLN A 87 -10.27 14.52 8.49
CA GLN A 87 -10.16 15.96 8.58
C GLN A 87 -11.00 16.48 9.76
N ASN A 88 -10.44 17.39 10.54
CA ASN A 88 -11.07 18.10 11.63
C ASN A 88 -10.74 19.60 11.55
N ASP A 89 -11.26 20.40 12.48
CA ASP A 89 -11.11 21.87 12.43
C ASP A 89 -9.66 22.33 12.64
N SER A 90 -8.83 21.47 13.22
CA SER A 90 -7.40 21.73 13.48
C SER A 90 -6.47 21.09 12.44
N GLY A 91 -7.01 20.40 11.42
CA GLY A 91 -6.21 19.71 10.39
C GLY A 91 -6.61 18.26 10.21
N TRP A 92 -5.64 17.35 10.25
CA TRP A 92 -5.88 15.91 10.03
C TRP A 92 -5.49 15.11 11.27
N SER A 93 -6.42 14.37 11.85
CA SER A 93 -6.14 13.30 12.80
C SER A 93 -6.06 11.96 12.09
N TYR A 94 -5.42 10.97 12.71
CA TYR A 94 -5.44 9.61 12.20
C TYR A 94 -5.72 8.57 13.25
N HIS A 95 -6.12 7.39 12.79
CA HIS A 95 -6.41 6.24 13.62
C HIS A 95 -5.93 4.97 12.97
N ILE A 96 -5.39 4.08 13.79
CA ILE A 96 -4.84 2.82 13.34
C ILE A 96 -5.79 1.71 13.72
N VAL A 97 -6.14 0.87 12.75
CA VAL A 97 -6.83 -0.40 12.95
C VAL A 97 -5.88 -1.49 12.47
N GLU A 98 -5.61 -2.46 13.35
CA GLU A 98 -4.78 -3.62 13.01
C GLU A 98 -5.58 -4.91 13.04
N ASP A 99 -5.24 -5.82 12.15
CA ASP A 99 -5.71 -7.20 12.20
C ASP A 99 -4.57 -8.16 12.52
N PRO A 100 -4.49 -8.70 13.75
CA PRO A 100 -3.43 -9.63 14.13
C PRO A 100 -3.57 -11.00 13.46
N MET A 101 -4.72 -11.30 12.86
CA MET A 101 -5.03 -12.55 12.17
C MET A 101 -4.83 -12.43 10.66
N SER A 102 -4.06 -11.45 10.19
CA SER A 102 -3.82 -11.12 8.79
C SER A 102 -2.47 -10.43 8.69
N ASN A 103 -1.79 -10.55 7.55
CA ASN A 103 -0.56 -9.79 7.30
C ASN A 103 -0.74 -8.63 6.31
N VAL A 104 -1.85 -8.62 5.57
CA VAL A 104 -2.20 -7.55 4.62
C VAL A 104 -3.72 -7.37 4.53
N PHE A 105 -4.14 -6.14 4.26
CA PHE A 105 -5.47 -5.82 3.74
C PHE A 105 -5.35 -5.61 2.23
N HIS A 106 -5.94 -6.47 1.41
CA HIS A 106 -5.89 -6.28 -0.05
C HIS A 106 -6.77 -5.12 -0.53
N LYS A 107 -7.86 -4.86 0.20
CA LYS A 107 -8.79 -3.75 0.00
C LYS A 107 -9.43 -3.39 1.34
N ALA A 108 -9.76 -2.13 1.50
CA ALA A 108 -10.61 -1.61 2.57
C ALA A 108 -11.55 -0.56 1.99
N MET A 109 -12.83 -0.60 2.38
CA MET A 109 -13.83 0.35 1.89
C MET A 109 -14.93 0.57 2.95
N PRO A 110 -15.63 1.72 2.92
CA PRO A 110 -16.85 1.91 3.70
C PRO A 110 -17.91 0.86 3.31
N TRP A 111 -18.72 0.42 4.27
CA TRP A 111 -19.81 -0.54 4.03
C TRP A 111 -21.18 -0.07 4.54
N GLY A 112 -21.19 0.79 5.56
CA GLY A 112 -22.40 1.39 6.11
C GLY A 112 -22.05 2.38 7.22
N ASP A 113 -23.04 2.81 7.97
CA ASP A 113 -22.85 3.74 9.09
C ASP A 113 -21.87 3.15 10.09
N ASN A 114 -20.77 3.87 10.32
CA ASN A 114 -19.69 3.46 11.20
C ASN A 114 -19.10 2.07 10.93
N GLN A 115 -19.12 1.63 9.66
CA GLN A 115 -18.67 0.30 9.27
C GLN A 115 -17.71 0.30 8.09
N LEU A 116 -16.72 -0.60 8.20
CA LEU A 116 -15.71 -0.88 7.19
C LEU A 116 -15.79 -2.34 6.76
N ILE A 117 -15.49 -2.59 5.50
CA ILE A 117 -15.27 -3.95 5.00
C ILE A 117 -13.86 -4.07 4.44
N THR A 118 -13.19 -5.18 4.78
CA THR A 118 -11.82 -5.47 4.32
C THR A 118 -11.73 -6.88 3.76
N ILE A 119 -10.86 -7.06 2.78
CA ILE A 119 -10.48 -8.39 2.26
C ILE A 119 -9.13 -8.78 2.86
N ALA A 120 -9.13 -9.84 3.66
CA ALA A 120 -7.94 -10.43 4.27
C ALA A 120 -7.15 -11.22 3.22
N GLY A 121 -5.85 -10.98 3.13
CA GLY A 121 -4.99 -11.63 2.12
C GLY A 121 -4.61 -13.05 2.39
N ASP A 122 -4.62 -13.47 3.65
CA ASP A 122 -4.09 -14.75 4.09
C ASP A 122 -5.10 -15.90 3.97
N LYS A 123 -6.39 -15.61 4.15
CA LYS A 123 -7.46 -16.64 4.24
C LYS A 123 -8.63 -16.45 3.28
N ALA A 124 -8.49 -15.55 2.30
CA ALA A 124 -9.60 -15.16 1.42
C ALA A 124 -10.88 -14.88 2.23
N ALA A 125 -10.76 -14.07 3.28
CA ALA A 125 -11.86 -13.79 4.19
C ALA A 125 -12.31 -12.34 4.02
N VAL A 126 -13.62 -12.12 4.09
CA VAL A 126 -14.21 -10.80 4.21
C VAL A 126 -14.42 -10.51 5.69
N ARG A 127 -13.94 -9.35 6.15
CA ARG A 127 -14.16 -8.88 7.51
C ARG A 127 -15.00 -7.62 7.48
N THR A 128 -16.03 -7.60 8.31
CA THR A 128 -16.81 -6.40 8.59
C THR A 128 -16.36 -5.88 9.94
N TRP A 129 -15.95 -4.62 9.97
CA TRP A 129 -15.53 -3.90 11.16
C TRP A 129 -16.59 -2.89 11.53
N SER A 130 -16.91 -2.80 12.81
CA SER A 130 -17.89 -1.87 13.35
C SER A 130 -17.24 -1.03 14.44
N LEU A 131 -17.38 0.29 14.33
CA LEU A 131 -16.96 1.23 15.36
C LEU A 131 -18.14 1.55 16.27
N SER A 132 -17.98 1.33 17.58
CA SER A 132 -18.96 1.71 18.59
C SER A 132 -18.21 2.24 19.81
N GLU A 133 -18.59 3.42 20.31
CA GLU A 133 -17.97 4.04 21.50
C GLU A 133 -16.42 4.11 21.39
N GLY A 134 -15.90 4.45 20.21
CA GLY A 134 -14.46 4.52 19.96
C GLY A 134 -13.74 3.17 19.88
N LYS A 135 -14.45 2.05 19.97
CA LYS A 135 -13.89 0.71 19.94
C LYS A 135 -14.26 -0.02 18.66
N TRP A 136 -13.26 -0.64 18.06
CA TRP A 136 -13.43 -1.48 16.88
C TRP A 136 -13.78 -2.91 17.29
N SER A 137 -14.82 -3.45 16.68
CA SER A 137 -15.13 -4.88 16.69
C SER A 137 -15.11 -5.41 15.26
N ARG A 138 -14.96 -6.73 15.09
CA ARG A 138 -15.07 -7.34 13.76
C ARG A 138 -15.87 -8.63 13.76
N LYS A 139 -16.47 -8.92 12.61
CA LYS A 139 -16.98 -10.23 12.23
C LYS A 139 -16.23 -10.71 10.99
N SER A 140 -16.01 -12.02 10.88
CA SER A 140 -15.30 -12.62 9.76
C SER A 140 -16.19 -13.61 9.03
N ARG A 141 -16.16 -13.57 7.70
CA ARG A 141 -16.79 -14.56 6.83
C ARG A 141 -15.72 -15.10 5.89
N GLN A 142 -15.46 -16.40 6.01
CA GLN A 142 -14.60 -17.10 5.06
C GLN A 142 -15.30 -17.11 3.69
N LEU A 143 -14.59 -16.76 2.62
CA LEU A 143 -15.09 -17.07 1.28
C LEU A 143 -14.76 -18.54 1.05
N SER A 144 -15.77 -19.37 0.77
CA SER A 144 -15.52 -20.78 0.47
C SER A 144 -14.61 -20.89 -0.75
N SER A 145 -13.52 -21.64 -0.64
CA SER A 145 -12.84 -22.15 -1.82
C SER A 145 -13.77 -23.18 -2.46
N SER A 146 -14.37 -22.81 -3.58
CA SER A 146 -15.02 -23.75 -4.50
C SER A 146 -14.07 -24.85 -4.94
#